data_AF-A0AA37I4F2-F1
#
_entry.id   AF-A0AA37I4F2-F1
#
_cell.length_a   1.000
_cell.length_b   1.000
_cell.length_c   1.000
_cell.angle_alpha   90.00
_cell.angle_beta   90.00
_cell.angle_gamma   90.00
#
_symmetry.space_group_name_H-M   'P 1'
#
loop_
_entity.id
_entity.type
_entity.pdbx_description
1 polymer ?
#
loop_
_entity_poly.entity_id
_entity_poly.type
_entity_poly.pdbx_seq_one_letter_code
_entity_poly.pdbx_strand_id
1 'polypeptide(L)'
;MTYKDSHYYINTTVNGHDSVWIYVESGLPGILINEHNYNRLFIDSLYQTVDSGYSEIKSFYGSYPVSKISCGKVNIGDLSYQGNIYVIDGYDKIGVPIHLLKNEKDSTANMIRFHFSRRILDFVGKDSVTPKNEYKMVELSPMPVVETTLFLADTYGHRGSIKGKFVFDLGNSSPLFLFTRNSSLQSFIKRNDFKIFPAKDKSGNNVGNGIYASYCNVGMKRIRNASIGLADKIYISDILGSMGPSLFLKGYVIVDAQKGIIYYE
;
A
#
# COMPACT_ATOMS: atom_id res chain seq x y z
N MET A 1 15.39 6.03 -0.56
CA MET A 1 14.51 4.98 -1.14
C MET A 1 14.91 4.78 -2.60
N THR A 2 14.76 3.57 -3.12
CA THR A 2 15.07 3.20 -4.52
C THR A 2 13.78 2.73 -5.19
N TYR A 3 13.54 3.16 -6.43
CA TYR A 3 12.41 2.69 -7.23
C TYR A 3 12.90 1.69 -8.28
N LYS A 4 12.38 0.46 -8.23
CA LYS A 4 12.76 -0.64 -9.14
C LYS A 4 11.54 -1.51 -9.39
N ASP A 5 11.36 -1.98 -10.63
CA ASP A 5 10.28 -2.91 -11.02
C ASP A 5 8.89 -2.46 -10.53
N SER A 6 8.61 -1.16 -10.68
CA SER A 6 7.37 -0.51 -10.25
C SER A 6 7.13 -0.39 -8.74
N HIS A 7 8.14 -0.69 -7.92
CA HIS A 7 8.06 -0.78 -6.47
C HIS A 7 9.13 0.06 -5.77
N TYR A 8 8.88 0.40 -4.50
CA TYR A 8 9.81 1.14 -3.66
C TYR A 8 10.54 0.21 -2.69
N TYR A 9 11.84 0.47 -2.53
CA TYR A 9 12.73 -0.30 -1.67
C TYR A 9 13.62 0.61 -0.81
N ILE A 10 14.00 0.12 0.36
CA ILE A 10 15.07 0.70 1.19
C ILE A 10 16.14 -0.35 1.43
N ASN A 11 17.40 0.06 1.56
CA ASN A 11 18.49 -0.81 1.95
C ASN A 11 18.85 -0.48 3.40
N THR A 12 18.71 -1.45 4.30
CA THR A 12 18.94 -1.24 5.73
C THR A 12 19.19 -2.56 6.45
N THR A 13 19.70 -2.51 7.67
CA THR A 13 19.96 -3.68 8.52
C THR A 13 18.67 -4.20 9.13
N VAL A 14 18.59 -5.52 9.35
CA VAL A 14 17.49 -6.15 10.09
C VAL A 14 18.06 -6.89 11.28
N ASN A 15 17.55 -6.61 12.48
CA ASN A 15 18.02 -7.15 13.76
C ASN A 15 19.54 -7.04 13.98
N GLY A 16 20.19 -6.02 13.40
CA GLY A 16 21.64 -5.83 13.51
C GLY A 16 22.47 -6.74 12.60
N HIS A 17 21.85 -7.55 11.75
CA HIS A 17 22.53 -8.31 10.69
C HIS A 17 22.77 -7.45 9.44
N ASP A 18 23.12 -8.09 8.32
CA ASP A 18 23.47 -7.46 7.06
C ASP A 18 22.41 -6.48 6.55
N SER A 19 22.88 -5.50 5.77
CA SER A 19 22.00 -4.60 5.05
C SER A 19 21.34 -5.33 3.87
N VAL A 20 20.01 -5.29 3.82
CA VAL A 20 19.18 -5.99 2.82
C VAL A 20 18.19 -5.04 2.17
N TRP A 21 17.74 -5.38 0.97
CA TRP A 21 16.67 -4.65 0.31
C TRP A 21 15.31 -5.04 0.89
N ILE A 22 14.67 -4.07 1.53
CA ILE A 22 13.32 -4.17 2.08
C ILE A 22 12.34 -3.59 1.07
N TYR A 23 11.30 -4.35 0.76
CA TYR A 23 10.16 -3.90 -0.03
C TYR A 23 9.24 -3.05 0.85
N VAL A 24 9.09 -1.78 0.48
CA VAL A 24 8.28 -0.78 1.21
C VAL A 24 6.83 -0.97 0.82
N GLU A 25 6.02 -1.47 1.75
CA GLU A 25 4.62 -1.81 1.50
C GLU A 25 3.71 -1.32 2.64
N SER A 26 2.45 -1.05 2.34
CA SER A 26 1.42 -0.75 3.33
C SER A 26 0.27 -1.75 3.31
N GLY A 27 0.16 -2.58 2.29
CA GLY A 27 -0.84 -3.64 2.14
C GLY A 27 -0.55 -4.97 2.85
N LEU A 28 0.34 -5.03 3.85
CA LEU A 28 0.77 -6.31 4.47
C LEU A 28 0.22 -6.51 5.88
N PRO A 29 -0.28 -7.72 6.23
CA PRO A 29 -0.72 -8.05 7.59
C PRO A 29 0.41 -8.17 8.61
N GLY A 30 1.66 -8.21 8.14
CA GLY A 30 2.87 -8.30 8.94
C GLY A 30 4.09 -8.34 8.04
N ILE A 31 5.25 -8.61 8.61
CA ILE A 31 6.46 -8.81 7.80
C ILE A 31 6.28 -10.10 6.99
N LEU A 32 6.52 -10.04 5.69
CA LEU A 32 6.55 -11.21 4.80
C LEU A 32 8.00 -11.49 4.41
N ILE A 33 8.46 -12.73 4.59
CA ILE A 33 9.85 -13.10 4.37
C ILE A 33 9.94 -14.57 3.97
N ASN A 34 10.95 -14.95 3.17
CA ASN A 34 11.20 -16.36 2.90
C ASN A 34 12.03 -17.03 3.99
N GLU A 35 12.02 -18.36 4.01
CA GLU A 35 12.72 -19.16 5.01
C GLU A 35 14.23 -18.88 5.05
N HIS A 36 14.88 -18.74 3.89
CA HIS A 36 16.31 -18.44 3.84
C HIS A 36 16.66 -17.12 4.56
N ASN A 37 15.95 -16.03 4.26
CA ASN A 37 16.20 -14.75 4.91
C ASN A 37 15.73 -14.74 6.36
N TYR A 38 14.68 -15.47 6.71
CA TYR A 38 14.26 -15.63 8.10
C TYR A 38 15.38 -16.28 8.93
N ASN A 39 15.89 -17.43 8.50
CA ASN A 39 16.97 -18.13 9.20
C ASN A 39 18.30 -17.36 9.24
N ARG A 40 18.47 -16.34 8.37
CA ARG A 40 19.67 -15.49 8.37
C ARG A 40 19.52 -14.22 9.22
N LEU A 41 18.34 -13.58 9.20
CA LEU A 41 18.13 -12.24 9.78
C LEU A 41 17.32 -12.25 11.08
N PHE A 42 16.70 -13.38 11.44
CA PHE A 42 15.78 -13.51 12.57
C PHE A 42 16.25 -14.58 13.58
N ILE A 43 17.43 -15.18 13.37
CA ILE A 43 17.92 -16.34 14.12
C ILE A 43 18.24 -16.05 15.59
N ASP A 44 18.79 -14.87 15.88
CA ASP A 44 19.22 -14.49 17.23
C ASP A 44 18.06 -13.97 18.10
N SER A 45 16.86 -13.89 17.54
CA SER A 45 15.71 -13.26 18.18
C SER A 45 14.73 -14.30 18.72
N LEU A 46 14.35 -14.13 19.98
CA LEU A 46 13.35 -14.96 20.63
C LEU A 46 11.95 -14.54 20.18
N TYR A 47 11.50 -15.10 19.07
CA TYR A 47 10.13 -14.94 18.59
C TYR A 47 9.21 -16.01 19.15
N GLN A 48 7.98 -15.61 19.46
CA GLN A 48 6.93 -16.55 19.83
C GLN A 48 6.36 -17.17 18.56
N THR A 49 6.38 -18.49 18.45
CA THR A 49 5.64 -19.18 17.40
C THR A 49 4.15 -18.97 17.62
N VAL A 50 3.43 -18.62 16.56
CA VAL A 50 1.98 -18.42 16.60
C VAL A 50 1.34 -19.53 15.79
N ASP A 51 0.54 -20.37 16.46
CA ASP A 51 -0.40 -21.24 15.76
C ASP A 51 -1.56 -20.38 15.27
N SER A 52 -1.52 -20.05 13.98
CA SER A 52 -2.57 -19.29 13.34
C SER A 52 -3.16 -20.13 12.21
N GLY A 53 -4.48 -20.08 12.04
CA GLY A 53 -5.18 -20.72 10.93
C GLY A 53 -4.90 -20.12 9.54
N TYR A 54 -3.98 -19.16 9.41
CA TYR A 54 -3.52 -18.66 8.11
C TYR A 54 -2.58 -19.67 7.45
N SER A 55 -3.11 -20.36 6.44
CA SER A 55 -2.32 -21.24 5.56
C SER A 55 -1.73 -20.52 4.35
N GLU A 56 -2.24 -19.33 4.01
CA GLU A 56 -1.83 -18.57 2.82
C GLU A 56 -2.02 -17.05 2.96
N ILE A 57 -1.20 -16.28 2.22
CA ILE A 57 -1.36 -14.84 2.00
C ILE A 57 -1.74 -14.58 0.54
N LYS A 58 -2.83 -13.87 0.32
CA LYS A 58 -3.33 -13.53 -1.03
C LYS A 58 -2.78 -12.20 -1.52
N SER A 59 -2.47 -12.13 -2.82
CA SER A 59 -2.06 -10.93 -3.54
C SER A 59 -2.74 -10.86 -4.91
N PHE A 60 -2.51 -9.78 -5.66
CA PHE A 60 -2.92 -9.68 -7.07
C PHE A 60 -2.36 -10.79 -7.96
N TYR A 61 -1.18 -11.33 -7.62
CA TYR A 61 -0.42 -12.27 -8.43
C TYR A 61 -0.69 -13.73 -8.07
N GLY A 62 -1.41 -13.99 -6.98
CA GLY A 62 -1.71 -15.35 -6.52
C GLY A 62 -1.76 -15.45 -5.01
N SER A 63 -1.76 -16.70 -4.56
CA SER A 63 -1.73 -17.06 -3.15
C SER A 63 -0.36 -17.63 -2.80
N TYR A 64 0.19 -17.21 -1.66
CA TYR A 64 1.48 -17.68 -1.18
C TYR A 64 1.31 -18.49 0.10
N PRO A 65 1.75 -19.76 0.13
CA PRO A 65 1.67 -20.59 1.33
C PRO A 65 2.49 -20.00 2.48
N VAL A 66 1.94 -20.08 3.69
CA VAL A 66 2.62 -19.70 4.92
C VAL A 66 3.15 -20.96 5.59
N SER A 67 4.47 -21.07 5.72
CA SER A 67 5.12 -22.23 6.35
C SER A 67 5.32 -22.04 7.85
N LYS A 68 5.47 -20.79 8.32
CA LYS A 68 5.62 -20.47 9.74
C LYS A 68 5.10 -19.07 10.05
N ILE A 69 4.51 -18.91 11.22
CA ILE A 69 4.17 -17.59 11.76
C ILE A 69 4.87 -17.41 13.10
N SER A 70 5.51 -16.26 13.24
CA SER A 70 6.20 -15.85 14.46
C SER A 70 5.73 -14.46 14.84
N CYS A 71 5.79 -14.11 16.12
CA CYS A 71 5.45 -12.78 16.59
C CYS A 71 6.54 -12.24 17.50
N GLY A 72 6.87 -10.95 17.34
CA GLY A 72 7.77 -10.24 18.23
C GLY A 72 8.27 -8.92 17.66
N LYS A 73 9.34 -8.41 18.29
CA LYS A 73 9.98 -7.15 17.91
C LYS A 73 11.06 -7.39 16.85
N VAL A 74 11.05 -6.60 15.80
CA VAL A 74 12.04 -6.64 14.72
C VAL A 74 12.64 -5.24 14.59
N ASN A 75 13.96 -5.15 14.64
CA ASN A 75 14.66 -3.88 14.40
C ASN A 75 14.97 -3.75 12.91
N ILE A 76 14.69 -2.60 12.31
CA ILE A 76 14.88 -2.31 10.89
C ILE A 76 15.63 -0.97 10.80
N GLY A 77 16.94 -1.02 10.65
CA GLY A 77 17.81 0.14 10.84
C GLY A 77 17.64 0.73 12.24
N ASP A 78 17.28 2.02 12.29
CA ASP A 78 17.00 2.74 13.54
C ASP A 78 15.53 2.64 14.00
N LEU A 79 14.71 1.89 13.27
CA LEU A 79 13.27 1.75 13.50
C LEU A 79 12.97 0.38 14.10
N SER A 80 11.75 0.22 14.61
CA SER A 80 11.27 -1.08 15.03
C SER A 80 9.85 -1.37 14.56
N TYR A 81 9.58 -2.67 14.38
CA TYR A 81 8.28 -3.24 14.12
C TYR A 81 7.93 -4.18 15.29
N GLN A 82 6.66 -4.23 15.67
CA GLN A 82 6.14 -5.20 16.63
C GLN A 82 4.89 -5.86 16.04
N GLY A 83 4.94 -7.18 15.84
CA GLY A 83 3.80 -7.92 15.32
C GLY A 83 4.20 -9.24 14.67
N ASN A 84 3.35 -9.70 13.74
CA ASN A 84 3.52 -10.98 13.07
C ASN A 84 4.57 -10.92 11.96
N ILE A 85 5.30 -12.03 11.83
CA ILE A 85 6.28 -12.34 10.82
C ILE A 85 5.79 -13.63 10.16
N TYR A 86 5.45 -13.54 8.89
CA TYR A 86 4.98 -14.63 8.07
C TYR A 86 6.16 -15.14 7.22
N VAL A 87 6.56 -16.38 7.47
CA VAL A 87 7.52 -17.09 6.62
C VAL A 87 6.73 -17.70 5.47
N ILE A 88 7.09 -17.29 4.25
CA ILE A 88 6.35 -17.57 3.03
C ILE A 88 7.24 -18.33 2.05
N ASP A 89 6.69 -19.43 1.52
CA ASP A 89 7.37 -20.24 0.52
C ASP A 89 7.30 -19.58 -0.87
N GLY A 90 8.43 -19.53 -1.57
CA GLY A 90 8.52 -18.95 -2.91
C GLY A 90 8.44 -17.42 -2.98
N TYR A 91 8.49 -16.72 -1.85
CA TYR A 91 8.55 -15.25 -1.82
C TYR A 91 10.00 -14.76 -2.01
N ASP A 92 10.25 -13.84 -2.93
CA ASP A 92 11.60 -13.39 -3.31
C ASP A 92 12.00 -12.06 -2.66
N LYS A 93 11.13 -11.50 -1.81
CA LYS A 93 11.31 -10.19 -1.17
C LYS A 93 11.26 -10.30 0.35
N ILE A 94 11.62 -9.20 1.01
CA ILE A 94 11.33 -8.96 2.43
C ILE A 94 10.32 -7.80 2.46
N GLY A 95 9.05 -8.13 2.60
CA GLY A 95 7.95 -7.16 2.66
C GLY A 95 7.78 -6.64 4.08
N VAL A 96 7.81 -5.32 4.25
CA VAL A 96 7.62 -4.70 5.56
C VAL A 96 6.42 -3.75 5.50
N PRO A 97 5.43 -3.89 6.41
CA PRO A 97 4.32 -2.95 6.53
C PRO A 97 4.86 -1.65 7.13
N ILE A 98 5.35 -0.77 6.27
CA ILE A 98 6.14 0.39 6.69
C ILE A 98 5.35 1.32 7.62
N HIS A 99 4.03 1.41 7.41
CA HIS A 99 3.10 2.21 8.21
C HIS A 99 3.00 1.77 9.68
N LEU A 100 3.53 0.59 10.03
CA LEU A 100 3.59 0.05 11.38
C LEU A 100 4.97 0.23 12.04
N LEU A 101 5.95 0.82 11.35
CA LEU A 101 7.26 1.10 11.92
C LEU A 101 7.20 2.24 12.93
N LYS A 102 8.00 2.10 13.99
CA LYS A 102 8.14 3.07 15.06
C LYS A 102 9.58 3.55 15.15
N ASN A 103 9.75 4.86 15.31
CA ASN A 103 11.02 5.46 15.69
C ASN A 103 11.14 5.46 17.22
N GLU A 104 11.79 4.42 17.76
CA GLU A 104 11.98 4.28 19.22
C GLU A 104 13.09 5.19 19.76
N LYS A 105 13.98 5.71 18.89
CA LYS A 105 15.10 6.57 19.28
C LYS A 105 14.70 8.03 19.42
N ASP A 106 13.67 8.47 18.69
CA ASP A 106 13.15 9.83 18.72
C ASP A 106 11.61 9.81 18.72
N SER A 107 11.03 9.95 19.91
CA SER A 107 9.58 9.99 20.10
C SER A 107 8.92 11.26 19.54
N THR A 108 9.71 12.28 19.19
CA THR A 108 9.21 13.51 18.57
C THR A 108 9.05 13.38 17.07
N ALA A 109 9.77 12.45 16.42
CA ALA A 109 9.71 12.15 15.00
C ALA A 109 9.08 10.76 14.77
N ASN A 110 7.77 10.67 14.96
CA ASN A 110 7.02 9.40 14.98
C ASN A 110 6.07 9.19 13.79
N MET A 111 5.96 10.16 12.86
CA MET A 111 5.14 10.02 11.66
C MET A 111 6.00 9.71 10.45
N ILE A 112 5.54 8.81 9.60
CA ILE A 112 6.28 8.43 8.39
C ILE A 112 5.90 9.39 7.27
N ARG A 113 6.90 9.97 6.61
CA ARG A 113 6.70 10.81 5.44
C ARG A 113 7.32 10.18 4.19
N PHE A 114 6.53 10.15 3.13
CA PHE A 114 6.94 9.71 1.81
C PHE A 114 7.00 10.90 0.86
N HIS A 115 8.15 11.09 0.23
CA HIS A 115 8.27 11.98 -0.92
C HIS A 115 8.63 11.16 -2.15
N PHE A 116 7.61 10.65 -2.85
CA PHE A 116 7.76 9.64 -3.89
C PHE A 116 8.64 10.09 -5.07
N SER A 117 8.44 11.31 -5.58
CA SER A 117 9.25 11.87 -6.67
C SER A 117 10.72 12.08 -6.30
N ARG A 118 11.00 12.50 -5.06
CA ARG A 118 12.36 12.67 -4.52
C ARG A 118 12.95 11.38 -3.97
N ARG A 119 12.16 10.30 -3.91
CA ARG A 119 12.52 8.99 -3.35
C ARG A 119 13.04 9.07 -1.92
N ILE A 120 12.40 9.92 -1.11
CA ILE A 120 12.71 10.09 0.31
C ILE A 120 11.64 9.37 1.13
N LEU A 121 12.10 8.65 2.15
CA LEU A 121 11.30 8.11 3.23
C LEU A 121 12.01 8.55 4.51
N ASP A 122 11.32 9.33 5.33
CA ASP A 122 11.84 9.82 6.60
C ASP A 122 10.75 9.80 7.68
N PHE A 123 11.18 10.05 8.92
CA PHE A 123 10.31 10.19 10.07
C PHE A 123 10.31 11.64 10.51
N VAL A 124 9.12 12.17 10.76
CA VAL A 124 8.91 13.59 11.01
C VAL A 124 8.04 13.81 12.23
N GLY A 125 8.28 14.94 12.90
CA GLY A 125 7.48 15.38 14.03
C GLY A 125 6.33 16.29 13.65
N LYS A 126 5.50 16.62 14.64
CA LYS A 126 4.29 17.46 14.48
C LYS A 126 4.56 18.78 13.76
N ASP A 127 5.72 19.39 13.97
CA ASP A 127 6.06 20.70 13.41
C ASP A 127 6.35 20.63 11.90
N SER A 128 6.57 19.43 11.36
CA SER A 128 6.73 19.21 9.91
C SER A 128 5.39 19.09 9.17
N VAL A 129 4.27 19.02 9.89
CA VAL A 129 2.93 18.87 9.32
C VAL A 129 2.47 20.25 8.85
N THR A 130 2.73 20.54 7.57
CA THR A 130 2.18 21.71 6.84
C THR A 130 1.31 21.33 5.63
N PRO A 131 0.49 20.27 5.70
CA PRO A 131 -0.25 19.76 4.55
C PRO A 131 -1.43 20.67 4.21
N LYS A 132 -1.81 20.65 2.93
CA LYS A 132 -3.00 21.36 2.44
C LYS A 132 -4.26 20.54 2.61
N ASN A 133 -4.14 19.21 2.70
CA ASN A 133 -5.26 18.28 2.70
C ASN A 133 -5.02 17.09 3.62
N GLU A 134 -6.12 16.45 4.02
CA GLU A 134 -6.11 15.25 4.87
C GLU A 134 -7.07 14.18 4.37
N TYR A 135 -6.74 12.93 4.66
CA TYR A 135 -7.67 11.82 4.68
C TYR A 135 -7.79 11.29 6.10
N LYS A 136 -9.01 11.02 6.53
CA LYS A 136 -9.26 10.28 7.77
C LYS A 136 -9.14 8.79 7.49
N MET A 137 -8.27 8.13 8.26
CA MET A 137 -8.19 6.68 8.26
C MET A 137 -9.34 6.11 9.09
N VAL A 138 -10.03 5.11 8.54
CA VAL A 138 -11.04 4.32 9.23
C VAL A 138 -10.48 2.99 9.74
N GLU A 139 -9.31 2.60 9.24
CA GLU A 139 -8.58 1.40 9.64
C GLU A 139 -7.09 1.67 9.42
N LEU A 140 -6.23 1.19 10.33
CA LEU A 140 -4.77 1.31 10.21
C LEU A 140 -4.10 -0.02 9.87
N SER A 141 -4.59 -1.12 10.43
CA SER A 141 -3.99 -2.44 10.37
C SER A 141 -5.08 -3.49 10.10
N PRO A 142 -4.87 -4.45 9.18
CA PRO A 142 -3.60 -4.78 8.52
C PRO A 142 -3.16 -3.79 7.42
N MET A 143 -4.05 -2.91 6.97
CA MET A 143 -3.75 -1.96 5.91
C MET A 143 -4.36 -0.60 6.24
N PRO A 144 -3.71 0.53 5.90
CA PRO A 144 -4.32 1.84 6.08
C PRO A 144 -5.48 2.02 5.10
N VAL A 145 -6.69 2.21 5.63
CA VAL A 145 -7.91 2.44 4.85
C VAL A 145 -8.43 3.83 5.14
N VAL A 146 -8.73 4.59 4.10
CA VAL A 146 -9.38 5.90 4.22
C VAL A 146 -10.79 5.83 3.67
N GLU A 147 -11.70 6.62 4.24
CA GLU A 147 -13.02 6.85 3.65
C GLU A 147 -13.07 8.21 2.97
N THR A 148 -13.39 8.25 1.68
CA THR A 148 -13.47 9.49 0.92
C THR A 148 -14.40 9.37 -0.29
N THR A 149 -14.55 10.46 -1.04
CA THR A 149 -15.32 10.50 -2.29
C THR A 149 -14.40 10.39 -3.49
N LEU A 150 -14.69 9.42 -4.35
CA LEU A 150 -14.15 9.34 -5.70
C LEU A 150 -15.06 10.10 -6.66
N PHE A 151 -14.51 11.03 -7.42
CA PHE A 151 -15.13 11.59 -8.62
C PHE A 151 -14.35 11.11 -9.84
N LEU A 152 -15.06 10.61 -10.85
CA LEU A 152 -14.48 10.21 -12.13
C LEU A 152 -15.20 10.90 -13.27
N ALA A 153 -14.44 11.34 -14.25
CA ALA A 153 -14.91 11.71 -15.58
C ALA A 153 -14.00 11.05 -16.63
N ASP A 154 -14.58 10.29 -17.57
CA ASP A 154 -13.83 9.71 -18.69
C ASP A 154 -13.69 10.70 -19.85
N THR A 155 -13.00 10.28 -20.92
CA THR A 155 -12.81 11.10 -22.13
C THR A 155 -14.03 11.18 -23.03
N TYR A 156 -15.12 10.48 -22.70
CA TYR A 156 -16.35 10.39 -23.50
C TYR A 156 -17.49 11.21 -22.89
N GLY A 157 -17.23 11.94 -21.80
CA GLY A 157 -18.20 12.80 -21.13
C GLY A 157 -18.99 12.11 -20.03
N HIS A 158 -18.74 10.81 -19.79
CA HIS A 158 -19.34 10.09 -18.66
C HIS A 158 -18.69 10.55 -17.36
N ARG A 159 -19.50 10.77 -16.32
CA ARG A 159 -19.00 11.24 -15.03
C ARG A 159 -19.89 10.82 -13.88
N GLY A 160 -19.31 10.69 -12.70
CA GLY A 160 -20.05 10.42 -11.48
C GLY A 160 -19.17 10.49 -10.23
N SER A 161 -19.84 10.48 -9.08
CA SER A 161 -19.20 10.36 -7.76
C SER A 161 -19.68 9.14 -7.00
N ILE A 162 -18.80 8.55 -6.19
CA ILE A 162 -19.12 7.52 -5.21
C ILE A 162 -18.31 7.75 -3.94
N LYS A 163 -18.96 7.64 -2.77
CA LYS A 163 -18.28 7.62 -1.48
C LYS A 163 -17.95 6.18 -1.11
N GLY A 164 -16.76 5.94 -0.56
CA GLY A 164 -16.43 4.65 0.03
C GLY A 164 -15.00 4.59 0.54
N LYS A 165 -14.57 3.36 0.81
CA LYS A 165 -13.28 3.07 1.43
C LYS A 165 -12.22 2.74 0.38
N PHE A 166 -11.00 3.23 0.59
CA PHE A 166 -9.85 2.98 -0.25
C PHE A 166 -8.64 2.61 0.59
N VAL A 167 -7.91 1.57 0.20
CA VAL A 167 -6.63 1.23 0.82
C VAL A 167 -5.57 2.20 0.33
N PHE A 168 -4.73 2.74 1.22
CA PHE A 168 -3.48 3.38 0.84
C PHE A 168 -2.43 2.28 0.67
N ASP A 169 -2.04 2.02 -0.58
CA ASP A 169 -1.33 0.81 -1.01
C ASP A 169 -0.01 1.22 -1.70
N LEU A 170 1.10 1.09 -0.99
CA LEU A 170 2.42 1.47 -1.50
C LEU A 170 2.93 0.53 -2.59
N GLY A 171 2.40 -0.70 -2.68
CA GLY A 171 2.69 -1.65 -3.75
C GLY A 171 1.96 -1.38 -5.05
N ASN A 172 0.89 -0.60 -4.99
CA ASN A 172 0.15 -0.20 -6.18
C ASN A 172 0.87 0.91 -6.94
N SER A 173 1.52 0.59 -8.05
CA SER A 173 2.20 1.61 -8.87
C SER A 173 1.26 2.60 -9.59
N SER A 174 -0.02 2.25 -9.78
CA SER A 174 -1.03 3.09 -10.44
C SER A 174 -1.66 4.08 -9.45
N PRO A 175 -2.23 5.21 -9.92
CA PRO A 175 -2.78 6.20 -9.01
C PRO A 175 -4.00 5.65 -8.28
N LEU A 176 -4.77 4.80 -8.96
CA LEU A 176 -5.97 4.17 -8.43
C LEU A 176 -6.22 2.84 -9.15
N PHE A 177 -6.47 1.78 -8.39
CA PHE A 177 -7.13 0.56 -8.85
C PHE A 177 -8.48 0.43 -8.16
N LEU A 178 -9.50 -0.03 -8.89
CA LEU A 178 -10.85 -0.22 -8.39
C LEU A 178 -11.23 -1.71 -8.39
N PHE A 179 -11.85 -2.17 -7.31
CA PHE A 179 -12.17 -3.58 -7.08
C PHE A 179 -13.57 -3.92 -7.59
N THR A 180 -13.65 -4.44 -8.81
CA THR A 180 -14.92 -4.65 -9.51
C THR A 180 -15.78 -5.77 -8.91
N ARG A 181 -15.29 -6.53 -7.93
CA ARG A 181 -16.15 -7.43 -7.13
C ARG A 181 -17.04 -6.69 -6.12
N ASN A 182 -16.77 -5.41 -5.85
CA ASN A 182 -17.64 -4.58 -5.03
C ASN A 182 -18.91 -4.18 -5.82
N SER A 183 -20.09 -4.55 -5.31
CA SER A 183 -21.39 -4.34 -5.99
C SER A 183 -21.75 -2.86 -6.15
N SER A 184 -21.43 -2.02 -5.16
CA SER A 184 -21.65 -0.57 -5.21
C SER A 184 -20.79 0.06 -6.30
N LEU A 185 -19.53 -0.36 -6.42
CA LEU A 185 -18.64 0.08 -7.50
C LEU A 185 -19.17 -0.37 -8.88
N GLN A 186 -19.57 -1.63 -9.04
CA GLN A 186 -20.14 -2.09 -10.32
C GLN A 186 -21.36 -1.26 -10.72
N SER A 187 -22.26 -1.02 -9.76
CA SER A 187 -23.47 -0.23 -9.98
C SER A 187 -23.14 1.22 -10.33
N PHE A 188 -22.09 1.78 -9.73
CA PHE A 188 -21.57 3.09 -10.09
C PHE A 188 -21.00 3.13 -11.50
N ILE A 189 -20.20 2.13 -11.88
CA ILE A 189 -19.62 2.05 -13.22
C ILE A 189 -20.72 1.95 -14.29
N LYS A 190 -21.68 1.02 -14.09
CA LYS A 190 -22.78 0.78 -15.02
C LYS A 190 -23.73 1.97 -15.15
N ARG A 191 -24.16 2.56 -14.03
CA ARG A 191 -25.15 3.66 -14.03
C ARG A 191 -24.64 4.93 -14.71
N ASN A 192 -23.33 5.14 -14.71
CA ASN A 192 -22.72 6.31 -15.33
C ASN A 192 -22.15 5.99 -16.72
N ASP A 193 -22.34 4.78 -17.25
CA ASP A 193 -21.94 4.37 -18.61
C ASP A 193 -20.44 4.53 -18.94
N PHE A 194 -19.56 4.46 -17.93
CA PHE A 194 -18.13 4.62 -18.14
C PHE A 194 -17.56 3.62 -19.15
N LYS A 195 -16.71 4.11 -20.06
CA LYS A 195 -16.05 3.24 -21.04
C LYS A 195 -14.89 2.49 -20.42
N ILE A 196 -14.92 1.17 -20.59
CA ILE A 196 -13.88 0.24 -20.12
C ILE A 196 -13.06 -0.20 -21.34
N PHE A 197 -11.73 -0.09 -21.22
CA PHE A 197 -10.77 -0.48 -22.23
C PHE A 197 -9.87 -1.61 -21.71
N PRO A 198 -9.46 -2.54 -22.59
CA PRO A 198 -8.42 -3.49 -22.24
C PRO A 198 -7.08 -2.77 -22.08
N ALA A 199 -6.35 -3.09 -21.01
CA ALA A 199 -4.95 -2.75 -20.84
C ALA A 199 -4.10 -3.81 -21.55
N LYS A 200 -3.13 -3.38 -22.37
CA LYS A 200 -2.25 -4.29 -23.12
C LYS A 200 -0.81 -4.21 -22.63
N ASP A 201 -0.12 -5.35 -22.57
CA ASP A 201 1.33 -5.38 -22.37
C ASP A 201 2.08 -4.96 -23.66
N LYS A 202 3.42 -4.95 -23.58
CA LYS A 202 4.29 -4.63 -24.73
C LYS A 202 4.14 -5.60 -25.90
N SER A 203 3.65 -6.81 -25.65
CA SER A 203 3.39 -7.86 -26.64
C SER A 203 1.96 -7.78 -27.20
N GLY A 204 1.16 -6.81 -26.75
CA GLY A 204 -0.22 -6.61 -27.20
C GLY A 204 -1.24 -7.51 -26.49
N ASN A 205 -0.85 -8.31 -25.51
CA ASN A 205 -1.75 -9.18 -24.77
C ASN A 205 -2.56 -8.37 -23.77
N ASN A 206 -3.83 -8.74 -23.59
CA ASN A 206 -4.66 -8.14 -22.56
C ASN A 206 -4.17 -8.56 -21.18
N VAL A 207 -3.73 -7.59 -20.39
CA VAL A 207 -3.23 -7.78 -19.01
C VAL A 207 -4.16 -7.19 -17.94
N GLY A 208 -5.25 -6.55 -18.36
CA GLY A 208 -6.27 -6.04 -17.45
C GLY A 208 -7.32 -5.23 -18.19
N ASN A 209 -8.19 -4.58 -17.42
CA ASN A 209 -9.16 -3.60 -17.92
C ASN A 209 -9.02 -2.31 -17.13
N GLY A 210 -9.45 -1.19 -17.71
CA GLY A 210 -9.35 0.11 -17.07
C GLY A 210 -10.33 1.14 -17.63
N ILE A 211 -10.49 2.23 -16.90
CA ILE A 211 -11.19 3.44 -17.36
C ILE A 211 -10.12 4.50 -17.59
N TYR A 212 -10.10 5.10 -18.78
CA TYR A 212 -9.25 6.25 -19.04
C TYR A 212 -9.97 7.52 -18.59
N ALA A 213 -9.55 8.06 -17.44
CA ALA A 213 -10.15 9.24 -16.84
C ALA A 213 -9.50 10.51 -17.38
N SER A 214 -10.29 11.36 -18.03
CA SER A 214 -9.86 12.73 -18.37
C SER A 214 -9.62 13.53 -17.09
N TYR A 215 -10.42 13.25 -16.06
CA TYR A 215 -10.34 13.90 -14.76
C TYR A 215 -10.78 12.94 -13.65
N CYS A 216 -10.00 12.87 -12.56
CA CYS A 216 -10.29 12.02 -11.42
C CYS A 216 -9.93 12.75 -10.13
N ASN A 217 -10.83 12.74 -9.14
CA ASN A 217 -10.51 13.15 -7.77
C ASN A 217 -10.71 11.99 -6.81
N VAL A 218 -9.75 11.79 -5.92
CA VAL A 218 -9.95 10.99 -4.71
C VAL A 218 -9.87 11.99 -3.56
N GLY A 219 -10.98 12.23 -2.87
CA GLY A 219 -11.12 13.37 -1.97
C GLY A 219 -10.71 14.69 -2.63
N MET A 220 -9.73 15.38 -2.04
CA MET A 220 -9.18 16.63 -2.58
C MET A 220 -8.02 16.42 -3.55
N LYS A 221 -7.48 15.20 -3.67
CA LYS A 221 -6.37 14.90 -4.59
C LYS A 221 -6.88 14.73 -6.01
N ARG A 222 -6.33 15.52 -6.93
CA ARG A 222 -6.79 15.63 -8.32
C ARG A 222 -5.75 15.06 -9.27
N ILE A 223 -6.19 14.25 -10.22
CA ILE A 223 -5.37 13.77 -11.34
C ILE A 223 -6.11 14.00 -12.65
N ARG A 224 -5.36 14.23 -13.72
CA ARG A 224 -5.88 14.40 -15.08
C ARG A 224 -5.23 13.37 -15.97
N ASN A 225 -5.94 12.92 -17.00
CA ASN A 225 -5.43 12.00 -18.02
C ASN A 225 -4.78 10.76 -17.42
N ALA A 226 -5.55 10.02 -16.62
CA ALA A 226 -5.06 8.90 -15.85
C ALA A 226 -5.79 7.60 -16.21
N SER A 227 -5.02 6.52 -16.34
CA SER A 227 -5.55 5.17 -16.46
C SER A 227 -5.91 4.65 -15.07
N ILE A 228 -7.19 4.40 -14.84
CA ILE A 228 -7.71 3.82 -13.61
C ILE A 228 -7.88 2.32 -13.85
N GLY A 229 -7.12 1.50 -13.13
CA GLY A 229 -7.18 0.05 -13.29
C GLY A 229 -8.44 -0.54 -12.68
N LEU A 230 -9.00 -1.57 -13.32
CA LEU A 230 -10.10 -2.37 -12.79
C LEU A 230 -9.59 -3.78 -12.49
N ALA A 231 -9.81 -4.23 -11.25
CA ALA A 231 -9.38 -5.54 -10.80
C ALA A 231 -10.56 -6.35 -10.27
N ASP A 232 -10.72 -7.55 -10.81
CA ASP A 232 -11.72 -8.55 -10.40
C ASP A 232 -11.10 -9.68 -9.55
N LYS A 233 -9.77 -9.80 -9.52
CA LYS A 233 -9.05 -10.84 -8.76
C LYS A 233 -8.96 -10.54 -7.27
N ILE A 234 -9.09 -9.28 -6.87
CA ILE A 234 -9.07 -8.87 -5.47
C ILE A 234 -10.47 -8.52 -4.99
N TYR A 235 -10.83 -9.06 -3.84
CA TYR A 235 -11.99 -8.64 -3.08
C TYR A 235 -11.59 -8.45 -1.63
N ILE A 236 -11.65 -7.20 -1.18
CA ILE A 236 -11.61 -6.83 0.22
C ILE A 236 -13.00 -6.26 0.51
N SER A 237 -13.72 -6.84 1.47
CA SER A 237 -15.09 -6.45 1.78
C SER A 237 -15.19 -4.94 2.02
N ASP A 238 -16.20 -4.31 1.45
CA ASP A 238 -16.50 -2.87 1.60
C ASP A 238 -15.40 -1.88 1.14
N ILE A 239 -14.35 -2.36 0.47
CA ILE A 239 -13.32 -1.52 -0.15
C ILE A 239 -13.65 -1.33 -1.64
N LEU A 240 -13.63 -0.07 -2.09
CA LEU A 240 -13.87 0.28 -3.50
C LEU A 240 -12.60 0.13 -4.36
N GLY A 241 -11.42 0.26 -3.76
CA GLY A 241 -10.15 0.21 -4.49
C GLY A 241 -8.93 0.50 -3.62
N SER A 242 -7.78 0.64 -4.26
CA SER A 242 -6.54 1.07 -3.62
C SER A 242 -5.91 2.28 -4.33
N MET A 243 -5.37 3.19 -3.54
CA MET A 243 -4.62 4.38 -3.98
C MET A 243 -3.14 4.09 -3.91
N GLY A 244 -2.44 4.30 -5.02
CA GLY A 244 -1.00 4.08 -5.10
C GLY A 244 -0.15 5.34 -4.95
N PRO A 245 1.18 5.20 -4.80
CA PRO A 245 2.11 6.33 -4.71
C PRO A 245 2.02 7.31 -5.87
N SER A 246 1.64 6.84 -7.07
CA SER A 246 1.61 7.70 -8.24
C SER A 246 0.50 8.76 -8.18
N LEU A 247 -0.50 8.57 -7.31
CA LEU A 247 -1.49 9.60 -6.97
C LEU A 247 -0.84 10.81 -6.29
N PHE A 248 0.31 10.63 -5.63
CA PHE A 248 0.97 11.62 -4.77
C PHE A 248 2.36 12.05 -5.25
N LEU A 249 2.71 11.83 -6.54
CA LEU A 249 4.04 12.17 -7.07
C LEU A 249 4.41 13.66 -6.89
N LYS A 250 3.41 14.53 -6.97
CA LYS A 250 3.55 15.96 -6.70
C LYS A 250 3.27 16.19 -5.22
N GLY A 251 4.35 16.37 -4.45
CA GLY A 251 4.33 16.60 -3.02
C GLY A 251 4.79 15.41 -2.19
N TYR A 252 4.37 15.40 -0.92
CA TYR A 252 4.61 14.33 0.03
C TYR A 252 3.32 13.83 0.69
N VAL A 253 3.42 12.67 1.32
CA VAL A 253 2.37 12.06 2.16
C VAL A 253 2.94 11.83 3.55
N ILE A 254 2.21 12.18 4.61
CA ILE A 254 2.58 11.85 5.99
C ILE A 254 1.50 10.93 6.56
N VAL A 255 1.91 9.78 7.10
CA VAL A 255 1.03 8.86 7.83
C VAL A 255 1.19 9.13 9.32
N ASP A 256 0.13 9.69 9.92
CA ASP A 256 0.00 9.89 11.36
C ASP A 256 -0.89 8.78 11.94
N ALA A 257 -0.23 7.67 12.27
CA ALA A 257 -0.88 6.49 12.83
C ALA A 257 -1.55 6.77 14.18
N GLN A 258 -1.03 7.73 14.96
CA GLN A 258 -1.59 8.06 16.28
C GLN A 258 -2.93 8.79 16.16
N LYS A 259 -3.05 9.72 15.21
CA LYS A 259 -4.31 10.45 14.97
C LYS A 259 -5.25 9.76 14.01
N GLY A 260 -4.81 8.72 13.31
CA GLY A 260 -5.62 8.10 12.26
C GLY A 260 -5.75 9.02 11.03
N ILE A 261 -4.71 9.77 10.67
CA ILE A 261 -4.76 10.75 9.57
C ILE A 261 -3.63 10.50 8.56
N ILE A 262 -3.96 10.60 7.28
CA ILE A 262 -2.99 10.70 6.19
C ILE A 262 -3.02 12.13 5.67
N TYR A 263 -1.94 12.87 5.88
CA TYR A 263 -1.76 14.21 5.36
C TYR A 263 -1.11 14.19 3.98
N TYR A 264 -1.48 15.11 3.10
CA TYR A 264 -0.88 15.22 1.77
C TYR A 264 -0.94 16.63 1.19
N GLU A 265 -0.05 16.88 0.23
CA GLU A 265 -0.05 18.08 -0.62
C GLU A 265 -0.82 17.89 -1.92
#